data_AF-A0A7G4RED7-F1
#
_entry.id   AF-A0A7G4RED7-F1
#
_cell.length_a   1.000
_cell.length_b   1.000
_cell.length_c   1.000
_cell.angle_alpha   90.00
_cell.angle_beta   90.00
_cell.angle_gamma   90.00
#
_symmetry.space_group_name_H-M   'P 1'
#
loop_
_entity.id
_entity.type
_entity.pdbx_description
1 polymer ?
#
loop_
_entity_poly.entity_id
_entity_poly.type
_entity_poly.pdbx_seq_one_letter_code
_entity_poly.pdbx_strand_id
1 'polypeptide(L)'
;MSKFLANQFLVRVINHLKQQSDPSIIKKILHDFRLNSLELRDQGLKSFLDKLTEKSIDLEQLIDSVKEGLLNNPPICELLAFIEREKLISDHELKIMTEQLQVQLNLLCLFEAFAVTMVNSFTFNEDIYNFTKKQRNTFYPGNPINNFFFCSNKSNSSLFKSLKLVSVDPVITEGAFIRALGDEELSQEGLVKKSEEFIRQHGLALWNAKICPPPLGQMQDDSVKNVSLNILEATWEEQYTKDGKPADNAFAGATLIRMLEYLRPSHCYFFRNLVLPEKSSITEEGKYSLLPDLIVNQLQKRVSQFYLSKEWMYLYNSWNLLFVIRNLEDSKFLALKLLIPSVLNAMPMQYMETRVFVLYLMGNLYHFNKLSIFPNEARLAHANVILKKWGEINKKYADLLLKNCCPALAETPEGVYHDIFGEHANFSLAYHIANFIRDFENFRITPEETHTYGVLAPGASNYEIS
;
A
#
# COMPACT_ATOMS: atom_id res chain seq x y z
N MET A 1 -29.13 2.55 -2.07
CA MET A 1 -29.37 1.14 -1.68
C MET A 1 -28.08 0.40 -1.32
N SER A 2 -27.02 0.44 -2.14
CA SER A 2 -25.77 -0.31 -1.88
C SER A 2 -25.07 0.04 -0.55
N LYS A 3 -24.84 1.33 -0.25
CA LYS A 3 -24.18 1.75 1.01
C LYS A 3 -24.92 1.31 2.27
N PHE A 4 -26.25 1.21 2.21
CA PHE A 4 -27.07 0.72 3.33
C PHE A 4 -26.83 -0.78 3.59
N LEU A 5 -26.90 -1.61 2.55
CA LEU A 5 -26.66 -3.07 2.66
C LEU A 5 -25.21 -3.36 3.07
N ALA A 6 -24.23 -2.65 2.51
CA ALA A 6 -22.83 -2.76 2.92
C ALA A 6 -22.65 -2.43 4.41
N ASN A 7 -23.28 -1.36 4.88
CA ASN A 7 -23.25 -0.99 6.29
C ASN A 7 -23.92 -2.05 7.18
N GLN A 8 -25.05 -2.63 6.75
CA GLN A 8 -25.69 -3.74 7.49
C GLN A 8 -24.75 -4.92 7.66
N PHE A 9 -24.06 -5.35 6.60
CA PHE A 9 -23.07 -6.43 6.69
C PHE A 9 -21.92 -6.08 7.65
N LEU A 10 -21.36 -4.88 7.54
CA LEU A 10 -20.27 -4.45 8.44
C LEU A 10 -20.73 -4.40 9.91
N VAL A 11 -21.95 -3.95 10.19
CA VAL A 11 -22.52 -3.97 11.55
C VAL A 11 -22.63 -5.41 12.07
N ARG A 12 -23.07 -6.36 11.24
CA ARG A 12 -23.09 -7.79 11.62
C ARG A 12 -21.70 -8.29 11.99
N VAL A 13 -20.67 -7.98 11.19
CA VAL A 13 -19.28 -8.35 11.48
C VAL A 13 -18.80 -7.71 12.80
N ILE A 14 -19.04 -6.41 13.00
CA ILE A 14 -18.60 -5.67 14.19
C ILE A 14 -19.26 -6.21 15.47
N ASN A 15 -20.51 -6.66 15.41
CA ASN A 15 -21.21 -7.25 16.57
C ASN A 15 -20.55 -8.54 17.09
N HIS A 16 -19.68 -9.18 16.31
CA HIS A 16 -18.90 -10.33 16.74
C HIS A 16 -17.51 -9.96 17.30
N LEU A 17 -17.07 -8.71 17.17
CA LEU A 17 -15.76 -8.25 17.62
C LEU A 17 -15.80 -7.67 19.02
N LYS A 18 -14.74 -7.87 19.79
CA LYS A 18 -14.47 -7.05 20.98
C LYS A 18 -13.79 -5.77 20.51
N GLN A 19 -14.37 -4.62 20.83
CA GLN A 19 -13.84 -3.29 20.46
C GLN A 19 -12.64 -2.86 21.32
N GLN A 20 -11.88 -3.82 21.82
CA GLN A 20 -10.75 -3.62 22.72
C GLN A 20 -9.57 -4.44 22.21
N SER A 21 -8.36 -3.90 22.37
CA SER A 21 -7.14 -4.66 22.11
C SER A 21 -6.94 -5.76 23.15
N ASP A 22 -6.19 -6.79 22.79
CA ASP A 22 -5.84 -7.89 23.68
C ASP A 22 -4.32 -7.93 23.86
N PRO A 23 -3.80 -7.54 25.04
CA PRO A 23 -2.36 -7.53 25.32
C PRO A 23 -1.66 -8.87 25.10
N SER A 24 -2.35 -9.99 25.30
CA SER A 24 -1.80 -11.33 25.09
C SER A 24 -1.59 -11.62 23.60
N ILE A 25 -2.57 -11.24 22.77
CA ILE A 25 -2.48 -11.32 21.30
C ILE A 25 -1.35 -10.42 20.80
N ILE A 26 -1.27 -9.17 21.29
CA ILE A 26 -0.23 -8.21 20.90
C ILE A 26 1.16 -8.73 21.23
N LYS A 27 1.41 -9.19 22.46
CA LYS A 27 2.71 -9.78 22.85
C LYS A 27 3.13 -10.91 21.94
N LYS A 28 2.18 -11.78 21.58
CA LYS A 28 2.43 -12.91 20.69
C LYS A 28 2.71 -12.48 19.24
N ILE A 29 2.00 -11.48 18.72
CA ILE A 29 2.28 -10.87 17.41
C ILE A 29 3.70 -10.29 17.38
N LEU A 30 4.06 -9.47 18.37
CA LEU A 30 5.39 -8.85 18.44
C LEU A 30 6.51 -9.88 18.55
N HIS A 31 6.28 -10.96 19.31
CA HIS A 31 7.21 -12.09 19.39
C HIS A 31 7.35 -12.81 18.05
N ASP A 32 6.24 -13.20 17.42
CA ASP A 32 6.25 -14.00 16.19
C ASP A 32 6.87 -13.24 15.00
N PHE A 33 6.67 -11.92 14.94
CA PHE A 33 7.32 -11.04 13.97
C PHE A 33 8.72 -10.58 14.38
N ARG A 34 9.20 -11.00 15.56
CA ARG A 34 10.47 -10.57 16.17
C ARG A 34 10.58 -9.06 16.35
N LEU A 35 9.47 -8.34 16.41
CA LEU A 35 9.43 -6.89 16.62
C LEU A 35 9.95 -6.50 18.01
N ASN A 36 10.02 -7.43 18.96
CA ASN A 36 10.68 -7.22 20.25
C ASN A 36 12.18 -6.90 20.12
N SER A 37 12.84 -7.25 19.00
CA SER A 37 14.25 -6.91 18.75
C SER A 37 14.42 -5.65 17.91
N LEU A 38 13.34 -4.92 17.62
CA LEU A 38 13.39 -3.64 16.91
C LEU A 38 13.90 -2.55 17.87
N GLU A 39 14.99 -1.91 17.49
CA GLU A 39 15.55 -0.78 18.23
C GLU A 39 14.75 0.49 17.88
N LEU A 40 13.84 0.89 18.76
CA LEU A 40 12.96 2.05 18.55
C LEU A 40 13.56 3.33 19.13
N ARG A 41 13.85 4.31 18.25
CA ARG A 41 14.24 5.67 18.67
C ARG A 41 13.03 6.57 18.92
N ASP A 42 11.91 6.32 18.24
CA ASP A 42 10.67 7.07 18.42
C ASP A 42 10.02 6.76 19.78
N GLN A 43 10.02 7.74 20.69
CA GLN A 43 9.53 7.55 22.06
C GLN A 43 8.00 7.44 22.14
N GLY A 44 7.27 8.07 21.21
CA GLY A 44 5.81 8.02 21.17
C GLY A 44 5.34 6.60 20.84
N LEU A 45 5.91 6.00 19.80
CA LEU A 45 5.64 4.62 19.43
C LEU A 45 6.13 3.63 20.50
N LYS A 46 7.33 3.83 21.05
CA LYS A 46 7.87 2.95 22.10
C LYS A 46 6.94 2.88 23.31
N SER A 47 6.53 4.04 23.84
CA SER A 47 5.64 4.12 24.99
C SER A 47 4.26 3.52 24.70
N PHE A 48 3.75 3.71 23.47
CA PHE A 48 2.50 3.11 23.03
C PHE A 48 2.58 1.58 23.01
N LEU A 49 3.65 0.99 22.45
CA LEU A 49 3.83 -0.45 22.40
C LEU A 49 3.98 -1.06 23.81
N ASP A 50 4.75 -0.42 24.69
CA ASP A 50 4.89 -0.85 26.09
C ASP A 50 3.50 -0.93 26.75
N LYS A 51 2.70 0.14 26.64
CA LYS A 51 1.32 0.17 27.16
C LYS A 51 0.43 -0.90 26.54
N LEU A 52 0.48 -1.07 25.21
CA LEU A 52 -0.36 -2.01 24.46
C LEU A 52 -0.10 -3.47 24.84
N THR A 53 1.12 -3.78 25.30
CA THR A 53 1.47 -5.12 25.79
C THR A 53 1.06 -5.37 27.24
N GLU A 54 0.70 -4.33 28.00
CA GLU A 54 0.31 -4.42 29.41
C GLU A 54 -1.20 -4.29 29.61
N LYS A 55 -1.85 -3.40 28.86
CA LYS A 55 -3.24 -2.99 29.07
C LYS A 55 -4.01 -2.97 27.77
N SER A 56 -5.28 -3.34 27.86
CA SER A 56 -6.22 -3.18 26.75
C SER A 56 -6.46 -1.68 26.47
N ILE A 57 -6.61 -1.35 25.20
CA ILE A 57 -7.01 -0.02 24.73
C ILE A 57 -8.31 -0.13 23.93
N ASP A 58 -9.07 0.96 23.91
CA ASP A 58 -10.26 1.08 23.10
C ASP A 58 -9.90 1.19 21.61
N LEU A 59 -10.65 0.46 20.77
CA LEU A 59 -10.47 0.38 19.32
C LEU A 59 -11.71 0.86 18.54
N GLU A 60 -12.73 1.42 19.21
CA GLU A 60 -13.95 1.87 18.55
C GLU A 60 -13.68 2.85 17.40
N GLN A 61 -12.86 3.89 17.64
CA GLN A 61 -12.52 4.88 16.61
C GLN A 61 -11.74 4.28 15.43
N LEU A 62 -10.87 3.30 15.69
CA LEU A 62 -10.15 2.58 14.65
C LEU A 62 -11.11 1.77 13.77
N ILE A 63 -12.04 1.03 14.40
CA ILE A 63 -13.05 0.22 13.72
C ILE A 63 -13.96 1.11 12.86
N ASP A 64 -14.41 2.24 13.40
CA ASP A 64 -15.26 3.18 12.68
C ASP A 64 -14.55 3.81 11.49
N SER A 65 -13.27 4.15 11.63
CA SER A 65 -12.46 4.66 10.51
C SER A 65 -12.34 3.63 9.38
N VAL A 66 -12.07 2.35 9.70
CA VAL A 66 -12.04 1.29 8.68
C VAL A 66 -13.40 1.08 8.04
N LYS A 67 -14.47 1.03 8.84
CA LYS A 67 -15.84 0.92 8.35
C LYS A 67 -16.18 2.05 7.38
N GLU A 68 -15.85 3.28 7.73
CA GLU A 68 -16.06 4.44 6.86
C GLU A 68 -15.28 4.29 5.54
N GLY A 69 -14.02 3.91 5.59
CA GLY A 69 -13.19 3.70 4.40
C GLY A 69 -13.73 2.66 3.44
N LEU A 70 -14.19 1.52 3.98
CA LEU A 70 -14.84 0.46 3.20
C LEU A 70 -16.14 0.92 2.55
N LEU A 71 -16.94 1.75 3.25
CA LEU A 71 -18.19 2.29 2.73
C LEU A 71 -17.99 3.41 1.70
N ASN A 72 -16.87 4.12 1.77
CA ASN A 72 -16.53 5.21 0.86
C ASN A 72 -15.83 4.72 -0.41
N ASN A 73 -15.16 3.55 -0.38
CA ASN A 73 -14.59 2.90 -1.56
C ASN A 73 -15.70 2.22 -2.40
N PRO A 74 -16.06 2.71 -3.61
CA PRO A 74 -17.26 2.23 -4.31
C PRO A 74 -17.21 0.75 -4.71
N PRO A 75 -16.11 0.21 -5.30
CA PRO A 75 -16.01 -1.22 -5.57
C PRO A 75 -16.19 -2.12 -4.34
N ILE A 76 -15.55 -1.77 -3.22
CA ILE A 76 -15.66 -2.55 -1.98
C ILE A 76 -17.07 -2.45 -1.41
N CYS A 77 -17.65 -1.24 -1.39
CA CYS A 77 -19.02 -1.01 -0.94
C CYS A 77 -20.04 -1.82 -1.77
N GLU A 78 -19.87 -1.89 -3.09
CA GLU A 78 -20.72 -2.72 -3.97
C GLU A 78 -20.58 -4.22 -3.65
N LEU A 79 -19.36 -4.69 -3.35
CA LEU A 79 -19.12 -6.08 -2.96
C LEU A 79 -19.79 -6.44 -1.63
N LEU A 80 -19.61 -5.60 -0.60
CA LEU A 80 -20.21 -5.83 0.72
C LEU A 80 -21.74 -5.83 0.64
N ALA A 81 -22.30 -4.93 -0.17
CA ALA A 81 -23.74 -4.91 -0.44
C ALA A 81 -24.23 -6.18 -1.15
N PHE A 82 -23.44 -6.73 -2.07
CA PHE A 82 -23.73 -8.01 -2.74
C PHE A 82 -23.70 -9.18 -1.76
N ILE A 83 -22.69 -9.25 -0.89
CA ILE A 83 -22.59 -10.29 0.15
C ILE A 83 -23.82 -10.29 1.05
N GLU A 84 -24.27 -9.11 1.50
CA GLU A 84 -25.46 -8.97 2.34
C GLU A 84 -26.73 -9.39 1.61
N ARG A 85 -26.94 -8.86 0.39
CA ARG A 85 -28.15 -9.09 -0.39
C ARG A 85 -28.36 -10.57 -0.70
N GLU A 86 -27.29 -11.24 -1.13
CA GLU A 86 -27.32 -12.66 -1.50
C GLU A 86 -27.08 -13.58 -0.29
N LYS A 87 -26.90 -13.02 0.92
CA LYS A 87 -26.67 -13.75 2.17
C LYS A 87 -25.51 -14.77 2.09
N LEU A 88 -24.42 -14.37 1.45
CA LEU A 88 -23.29 -15.27 1.15
C LEU A 88 -22.42 -15.61 2.36
N ILE A 89 -22.56 -14.88 3.47
CA ILE A 89 -21.88 -15.13 4.73
C ILE A 89 -22.92 -15.11 5.85
N SER A 90 -23.07 -16.24 6.53
CA SER A 90 -23.98 -16.43 7.65
C SER A 90 -23.40 -15.94 8.99
N ASP A 91 -24.26 -15.63 9.97
CA ASP A 91 -23.78 -15.30 11.33
C ASP A 91 -23.08 -16.48 12.01
N HIS A 92 -23.38 -17.71 11.59
CA HIS A 92 -22.66 -18.90 12.03
C HIS A 92 -21.21 -18.90 11.55
N GLU A 93 -20.98 -18.58 10.27
CA GLU A 93 -19.62 -18.41 9.73
C GLU A 93 -18.89 -17.25 10.41
N LEU A 94 -19.55 -16.11 10.63
CA LEU A 94 -18.95 -14.99 11.37
C LEU A 94 -18.54 -15.37 12.79
N LYS A 95 -19.39 -16.15 13.48
CA LYS A 95 -19.09 -16.69 14.81
C LYS A 95 -17.87 -17.62 14.79
N ILE A 96 -17.75 -18.49 13.81
CA ILE A 96 -16.58 -19.37 13.64
C ILE A 96 -15.31 -18.53 13.38
N MET A 97 -15.41 -17.46 12.61
CA MET A 97 -14.29 -16.59 12.25
C MET A 97 -13.90 -15.58 13.32
N THR A 98 -14.66 -15.46 14.41
CA THR A 98 -14.53 -14.40 15.40
C THR A 98 -13.11 -14.30 15.98
N GLU A 99 -12.47 -15.43 16.31
CA GLU A 99 -11.11 -15.44 16.84
C GLU A 99 -10.09 -14.91 15.82
N GLN A 100 -10.22 -15.32 14.55
CA GLN A 100 -9.36 -14.82 13.46
C GLN A 100 -9.57 -13.33 13.23
N LEU A 101 -10.82 -12.86 13.24
CA LEU A 101 -11.15 -11.44 13.09
C LEU A 101 -10.59 -10.61 14.26
N GLN A 102 -10.61 -11.15 15.49
CA GLN A 102 -10.01 -10.48 16.65
C GLN A 102 -8.48 -10.37 16.54
N VAL A 103 -7.80 -11.40 16.02
CA VAL A 103 -6.37 -11.33 15.71
C VAL A 103 -6.09 -10.25 14.65
N GLN A 104 -6.91 -10.21 13.59
CA GLN A 104 -6.79 -9.21 12.53
C GLN A 104 -7.02 -7.78 13.04
N LEU A 105 -7.97 -7.57 13.96
CA LEU A 105 -8.21 -6.28 14.60
C LEU A 105 -6.99 -5.81 15.43
N ASN A 106 -6.37 -6.71 16.19
CA ASN A 106 -5.15 -6.39 16.94
C ASN A 106 -3.95 -6.10 16.02
N LEU A 107 -3.81 -6.84 14.92
CA LEU A 107 -2.81 -6.55 13.89
C LEU A 107 -3.05 -5.18 13.24
N LEU A 108 -4.31 -4.86 12.93
CA LEU A 108 -4.70 -3.58 12.36
C LEU A 108 -4.33 -2.42 13.29
N CYS A 109 -4.61 -2.54 14.60
CA CYS A 109 -4.19 -1.57 15.60
C CYS A 109 -2.67 -1.35 15.58
N LEU A 110 -1.89 -2.45 15.58
CA LEU A 110 -0.44 -2.38 15.58
C LEU A 110 0.10 -1.75 14.29
N PHE A 111 -0.43 -2.15 13.13
CA PHE A 111 0.05 -1.64 11.85
C PHE A 111 -0.42 -0.23 11.53
N GLU A 112 -1.55 0.23 12.07
CA GLU A 112 -1.91 1.65 12.04
C GLU A 112 -0.92 2.49 12.85
N ALA A 113 -0.56 2.06 14.05
CA ALA A 113 0.45 2.74 14.87
C ALA A 113 1.81 2.82 14.14
N PHE A 114 2.22 1.74 13.48
CA PHE A 114 3.42 1.75 12.65
C PHE A 114 3.28 2.66 11.43
N ALA A 115 2.19 2.58 10.68
CA ALA A 115 1.97 3.35 9.47
C ALA A 115 2.02 4.86 9.74
N VAL A 116 1.27 5.33 10.74
CA VAL A 116 1.23 6.75 11.11
C VAL A 116 2.59 7.23 11.65
N THR A 117 3.32 6.36 12.35
CA THR A 117 4.68 6.69 12.83
C THR A 117 5.68 6.74 11.68
N MET A 118 5.62 5.82 10.70
CA MET A 118 6.54 5.78 9.55
C MET A 118 6.47 7.06 8.71
N VAL A 119 5.28 7.62 8.55
CA VAL A 119 5.11 8.86 7.77
C VAL A 119 5.41 10.11 8.58
N ASN A 120 5.32 10.09 9.91
CA ASN A 120 5.49 11.29 10.75
C ASN A 120 6.80 11.37 11.54
N SER A 121 7.50 10.25 11.77
CA SER A 121 8.76 10.19 12.52
C SER A 121 9.98 10.51 11.66
N PHE A 122 11.01 11.09 12.27
CA PHE A 122 12.30 11.34 11.60
C PHE A 122 13.21 10.12 11.55
N THR A 123 13.03 9.16 12.48
CA THR A 123 13.96 8.04 12.66
C THR A 123 13.37 6.69 12.29
N PHE A 124 12.04 6.57 12.36
CA PHE A 124 11.42 5.24 12.38
C PHE A 124 11.59 4.45 11.06
N ASN A 125 11.60 5.11 9.90
CA ASN A 125 11.86 4.42 8.63
C ASN A 125 13.28 3.80 8.59
N GLU A 126 14.26 4.48 9.16
CA GLU A 126 15.63 3.96 9.28
C GLU A 126 15.69 2.81 10.30
N ASP A 127 14.93 2.90 11.41
CA ASP A 127 14.82 1.81 12.39
C ASP A 127 14.25 0.54 11.73
N ILE A 128 13.17 0.67 10.95
CA ILE A 128 12.57 -0.42 10.18
C ILE A 128 13.55 -0.98 9.14
N TYR A 129 14.25 -0.13 8.38
CA TYR A 129 15.23 -0.57 7.39
C TYR A 129 16.39 -1.35 8.04
N ASN A 130 16.91 -0.88 9.17
CA ASN A 130 17.97 -1.56 9.91
C ASN A 130 17.49 -2.91 10.47
N PHE A 131 16.25 -2.97 10.94
CA PHE A 131 15.62 -4.21 11.40
C PHE A 131 15.45 -5.24 10.28
N THR A 132 14.90 -4.86 9.13
CA THR A 132 14.73 -5.78 7.98
C THR A 132 16.08 -6.22 7.41
N LYS A 133 17.07 -5.32 7.37
CA LYS A 133 18.46 -5.64 7.01
C LYS A 133 19.04 -6.75 7.89
N LYS A 134 18.82 -6.68 9.21
CA LYS A 134 19.23 -7.75 10.16
C LYS A 134 18.48 -9.06 9.88
N GLN A 135 17.19 -9.01 9.53
CA GLN A 135 16.38 -10.21 9.22
C GLN A 135 16.81 -10.91 7.93
N ARG A 136 17.13 -10.17 6.87
CA ARG A 136 17.56 -10.71 5.56
C ARG A 136 18.85 -11.54 5.67
N ASN A 137 19.75 -11.11 6.56
CA ASN A 137 21.01 -11.78 6.88
C ASN A 137 21.80 -12.17 5.60
N THR A 138 22.05 -11.16 4.76
CA THR A 138 22.88 -11.24 3.55
C THR A 138 24.24 -10.60 3.79
N PHE A 139 25.26 -11.01 3.05
CA PHE A 139 26.60 -10.42 3.12
C PHE A 139 26.67 -8.93 2.72
N TYR A 140 25.72 -8.46 1.90
CA TYR A 140 25.67 -7.08 1.42
C TYR A 140 24.22 -6.60 1.25
N PRO A 141 23.54 -6.21 2.35
CA PRO A 141 22.09 -5.97 2.37
C PRO A 141 21.66 -4.65 1.74
N GLY A 142 22.59 -3.72 1.53
CA GLY A 142 22.33 -2.49 0.77
C GLY A 142 22.32 -2.70 -0.74
N ASN A 143 22.71 -3.89 -1.22
CA ASN A 143 22.71 -4.24 -2.63
C ASN A 143 21.45 -5.05 -2.99
N PRO A 144 20.60 -4.53 -3.89
CA PRO A 144 19.34 -5.15 -4.20
C PRO A 144 19.48 -6.47 -4.99
N ILE A 145 20.51 -6.63 -5.83
CA ILE A 145 20.82 -7.91 -6.49
C ILE A 145 21.18 -8.96 -5.45
N ASN A 146 21.97 -8.57 -4.46
CA ASN A 146 22.35 -9.49 -3.40
C ASN A 146 21.15 -9.90 -2.54
N ASN A 147 20.25 -8.97 -2.24
CA ASN A 147 18.98 -9.26 -1.58
C ASN A 147 18.13 -10.24 -2.41
N PHE A 148 18.04 -10.04 -3.72
CA PHE A 148 17.26 -10.91 -4.61
C PHE A 148 17.77 -12.36 -4.60
N PHE A 149 19.08 -12.56 -4.74
CA PHE A 149 19.66 -13.90 -4.90
C PHE A 149 19.97 -14.59 -3.55
N PHE A 150 20.45 -13.85 -2.55
CA PHE A 150 21.14 -14.40 -1.38
C PHE A 150 20.46 -14.14 -0.02
N CYS A 151 19.24 -13.60 0.03
CA CYS A 151 18.49 -13.52 1.30
C CYS A 151 18.31 -14.90 1.94
N SER A 152 18.65 -15.00 3.23
CA SER A 152 18.47 -16.22 4.02
C SER A 152 17.01 -16.35 4.49
N ASN A 153 16.55 -17.58 4.75
CA ASN A 153 15.17 -17.90 5.15
C ASN A 153 14.08 -17.64 4.08
N LYS A 154 14.25 -18.26 2.90
CA LYS A 154 13.21 -18.39 1.86
C LYS A 154 12.13 -19.39 2.26
N SER A 155 11.48 -19.19 3.41
CA SER A 155 10.45 -20.13 3.88
C SER A 155 9.28 -20.29 2.89
N ASN A 156 9.10 -19.35 1.96
CA ASN A 156 8.01 -19.31 0.97
C ASN A 156 8.30 -18.50 -0.32
N SER A 157 9.56 -18.38 -0.79
CA SER A 157 9.91 -17.43 -1.86
C SER A 157 9.64 -17.98 -3.28
N SER A 158 8.73 -17.34 -4.04
CA SER A 158 8.73 -17.38 -5.50
C SER A 158 9.63 -16.28 -6.07
N LEU A 159 10.01 -16.38 -7.35
CA LEU A 159 10.76 -15.33 -8.05
C LEU A 159 10.08 -13.96 -7.93
N PHE A 160 8.75 -13.93 -8.09
CA PHE A 160 7.96 -12.71 -7.90
C PHE A 160 8.00 -12.19 -6.46
N LYS A 161 7.84 -13.04 -5.44
CA LYS A 161 7.89 -12.59 -4.05
C LYS A 161 9.26 -11.96 -3.74
N SER A 162 10.34 -12.52 -4.27
CA SER A 162 11.68 -11.92 -4.17
C SER A 162 11.80 -10.60 -4.93
N LEU A 163 11.26 -10.53 -6.15
CA LEU A 163 11.25 -9.30 -6.96
C LEU A 163 10.49 -8.17 -6.25
N LYS A 164 9.30 -8.48 -5.72
CA LYS A 164 8.46 -7.53 -4.98
C LYS A 164 9.11 -6.97 -3.72
N LEU A 165 9.93 -7.76 -3.02
CA LEU A 165 10.67 -7.25 -1.86
C LEU A 165 11.75 -6.26 -2.28
N VAL A 166 12.45 -6.54 -3.36
CA VAL A 166 13.57 -5.71 -3.82
C VAL A 166 13.10 -4.47 -4.56
N SER A 167 11.92 -4.50 -5.20
CA SER A 167 11.36 -3.34 -5.92
C SER A 167 10.89 -2.21 -4.99
N VAL A 168 10.65 -2.51 -3.71
CA VAL A 168 10.25 -1.51 -2.70
C VAL A 168 11.40 -1.01 -1.82
N ASP A 169 12.60 -1.59 -1.95
CA ASP A 169 13.80 -1.16 -1.21
C ASP A 169 14.14 0.33 -1.43
N PRO A 170 14.15 0.86 -2.67
CA PRO A 170 14.46 2.28 -2.92
C PRO A 170 13.58 3.23 -2.13
N VAL A 171 12.29 2.91 -2.04
CA VAL A 171 11.32 3.80 -1.41
C VAL A 171 11.52 3.86 0.10
N ILE A 172 11.87 2.75 0.77
CA ILE A 172 12.18 2.82 2.19
C ILE A 172 13.51 3.52 2.45
N THR A 173 14.53 3.33 1.59
CA THR A 173 15.83 3.98 1.76
C THR A 173 15.74 5.47 1.51
N GLU A 174 14.97 5.88 0.49
CA GLU A 174 14.64 7.27 0.24
C GLU A 174 13.80 7.84 1.38
N GLY A 175 12.76 7.13 1.82
CA GLY A 175 11.91 7.51 2.95
C GLY A 175 12.70 7.72 4.25
N ALA A 176 13.67 6.85 4.53
CA ALA A 176 14.57 7.01 5.67
C ALA A 176 15.48 8.23 5.49
N PHE A 177 16.05 8.42 4.30
CA PHE A 177 16.90 9.57 4.00
C PHE A 177 16.14 10.90 4.12
N ILE A 178 15.00 11.07 3.43
CA ILE A 178 14.25 12.33 3.45
C ILE A 178 13.75 12.70 4.85
N ARG A 179 13.43 11.69 5.68
CA ARG A 179 13.03 11.91 7.08
C ARG A 179 14.24 12.27 7.96
N ALA A 180 15.41 11.71 7.71
CA ALA A 180 16.65 12.07 8.41
C ALA A 180 17.10 13.51 8.12
N LEU A 181 16.70 14.10 6.99
CA LEU A 181 16.96 15.51 6.68
C LEU A 181 16.12 16.50 7.51
N GLY A 182 15.09 16.02 8.23
CA GLY A 182 14.25 16.87 9.08
C GLY A 182 13.51 18.00 8.33
N ASP A 183 13.52 19.17 8.94
CA ASP A 183 12.98 20.45 8.44
C ASP A 183 14.04 21.32 7.74
N GLU A 184 15.28 20.85 7.61
CA GLU A 184 16.39 21.64 7.10
C GLU A 184 16.23 21.91 5.59
N GLU A 185 16.09 23.16 5.16
CA GLU A 185 16.14 23.54 3.74
C GLU A 185 17.57 23.47 3.20
N LEU A 186 17.81 22.55 2.28
CA LEU A 186 19.13 22.27 1.71
C LEU A 186 19.18 22.66 0.24
N SER A 187 20.33 23.21 -0.19
CA SER A 187 20.65 23.36 -1.62
C SER A 187 20.81 22.00 -2.29
N GLN A 188 20.78 21.96 -3.63
CA GLN A 188 21.01 20.73 -4.38
C GLN A 188 22.36 20.08 -4.04
N GLU A 189 23.42 20.89 -3.91
CA GLU A 189 24.75 20.40 -3.50
C GLU A 189 24.75 19.82 -2.08
N GLY A 190 24.02 20.46 -1.15
CA GLY A 190 23.84 19.97 0.21
C GLY A 190 23.10 18.63 0.25
N LEU A 191 22.04 18.48 -0.55
CA LEU A 191 21.29 17.23 -0.70
C LEU A 191 22.17 16.11 -1.25
N VAL A 192 22.97 16.39 -2.28
CA VAL A 192 23.91 15.42 -2.86
C VAL A 192 24.91 14.95 -1.80
N LYS A 193 25.55 15.87 -1.08
CA LYS A 193 26.52 15.51 -0.03
C LYS A 193 25.90 14.64 1.07
N LYS A 194 24.72 15.02 1.57
CA LYS A 194 24.00 14.23 2.57
C LYS A 194 23.60 12.85 2.05
N SER A 195 23.21 12.76 0.77
CA SER A 195 22.88 11.48 0.14
C SER A 195 24.11 10.56 0.06
N GLU A 196 25.28 11.08 -0.29
CA GLU A 196 26.54 10.31 -0.33
C GLU A 196 26.95 9.81 1.06
N GLU A 197 26.77 10.62 2.10
CA GLU A 197 27.00 10.23 3.50
C GLU A 197 26.07 9.07 3.89
N PHE A 198 24.78 9.19 3.59
CA PHE A 198 23.78 8.15 3.88
C PHE A 198 24.03 6.84 3.12
N ILE A 199 24.36 6.94 1.81
CA ILE A 199 24.72 5.78 0.96
C ILE A 199 25.90 5.03 1.58
N ARG A 200 26.94 5.75 2.01
CA ARG A 200 28.14 5.17 2.62
C ARG A 200 27.83 4.53 3.97
N GLN A 201 27.05 5.20 4.82
CA GLN A 201 26.64 4.70 6.13
C GLN A 201 25.87 3.38 6.03
N HIS A 202 24.94 3.27 5.08
CA HIS A 202 24.09 2.08 4.94
C HIS A 202 24.64 1.05 3.93
N GLY A 203 25.70 1.38 3.21
CA GLY A 203 26.30 0.55 2.16
C GLY A 203 25.36 0.34 0.98
N LEU A 204 24.60 1.37 0.58
CA LEU A 204 23.63 1.26 -0.50
C LEU A 204 24.33 1.14 -1.86
N ALA A 205 23.74 0.38 -2.78
CA ALA A 205 24.26 0.20 -4.13
C ALA A 205 23.15 0.13 -5.18
N LEU A 206 23.53 0.34 -6.44
CA LEU A 206 22.64 0.26 -7.60
C LEU A 206 21.42 1.19 -7.41
N TRP A 207 20.21 0.69 -7.64
CA TRP A 207 19.00 1.49 -7.49
C TRP A 207 18.67 1.88 -6.04
N ASN A 208 19.20 1.18 -5.04
CA ASN A 208 19.07 1.60 -3.63
C ASN A 208 19.94 2.83 -3.31
N ALA A 209 20.93 3.16 -4.15
CA ALA A 209 21.75 4.37 -3.99
C ALA A 209 21.13 5.61 -4.70
N LYS A 210 20.01 5.45 -5.42
CA LYS A 210 19.32 6.56 -6.09
C LYS A 210 18.36 7.28 -5.12
N ILE A 211 18.91 7.91 -4.08
CA ILE A 211 18.12 8.51 -2.97
C ILE A 211 18.27 10.04 -2.87
N CYS A 212 18.50 10.74 -3.99
CA CYS A 212 18.62 12.20 -4.00
C CYS A 212 17.29 12.80 -4.52
N PRO A 213 16.40 13.28 -3.63
CA PRO A 213 15.14 13.85 -4.07
C PRO A 213 15.41 15.16 -4.83
N PRO A 214 14.55 15.51 -5.80
CA PRO A 214 14.59 16.82 -6.42
C PRO A 214 14.32 17.93 -5.38
N PRO A 215 14.67 19.19 -5.72
CA PRO A 215 14.26 20.37 -4.98
C PRO A 215 12.75 20.37 -4.65
N LEU A 216 12.41 20.99 -3.51
CA LEU A 216 11.03 21.08 -3.03
C LEU A 216 10.12 21.76 -4.07
N GLY A 217 8.93 21.20 -4.23
CA GLY A 217 7.92 21.70 -5.17
C GLY A 217 8.21 21.43 -6.65
N GLN A 218 9.38 20.89 -7.02
CA GLN A 218 9.63 20.50 -8.41
C GLN A 218 8.75 19.30 -8.79
N MET A 219 7.92 19.49 -9.81
CA MET A 219 7.02 18.47 -10.32
C MET A 219 7.75 17.54 -11.28
N GLN A 220 7.61 16.24 -11.06
CA GLN A 220 8.10 15.14 -11.90
C GLN A 220 6.99 14.12 -12.09
N ASP A 221 7.14 13.18 -13.01
CA ASP A 221 6.17 12.08 -13.16
C ASP A 221 6.82 10.71 -13.30
N ASP A 222 8.12 10.60 -13.01
CA ASP A 222 8.87 9.34 -13.07
C ASP A 222 8.30 8.25 -12.14
N SER A 223 7.57 8.65 -11.10
CA SER A 223 6.82 7.74 -10.23
C SER A 223 5.79 6.90 -11.01
N VAL A 224 5.24 7.41 -12.12
CA VAL A 224 4.32 6.66 -12.99
C VAL A 224 4.94 5.35 -13.46
N LYS A 225 6.19 5.38 -13.92
CA LYS A 225 6.90 4.20 -14.46
C LYS A 225 7.01 3.08 -13.42
N ASN A 226 7.43 3.44 -12.21
CA ASN A 226 7.61 2.51 -11.09
C ASN A 226 6.28 1.89 -10.64
N VAL A 227 5.21 2.70 -10.58
CA VAL A 227 3.89 2.24 -10.15
C VAL A 227 3.24 1.37 -11.23
N SER A 228 3.33 1.78 -12.49
CA SER A 228 2.88 1.02 -13.65
C SER A 228 3.55 -0.35 -13.74
N LEU A 229 4.88 -0.44 -13.58
CA LEU A 229 5.59 -1.72 -13.55
C LEU A 229 5.12 -2.60 -12.39
N ASN A 230 4.92 -2.02 -11.20
CA ASN A 230 4.44 -2.76 -10.04
C ASN A 230 3.02 -3.34 -10.26
N ILE A 231 2.16 -2.60 -10.95
CA ILE A 231 0.82 -3.06 -11.34
C ILE A 231 0.92 -4.14 -12.42
N LEU A 232 1.79 -3.96 -13.42
CA LEU A 232 2.00 -4.92 -14.51
C LEU A 232 2.37 -6.29 -13.97
N GLU A 233 3.38 -6.35 -13.10
CA GLU A 233 3.85 -7.60 -12.49
C GLU A 233 2.72 -8.31 -11.73
N ALA A 234 1.95 -7.59 -10.92
CA ALA A 234 0.84 -8.18 -10.16
C ALA A 234 -0.36 -8.54 -11.05
N THR A 235 -0.60 -7.79 -12.13
CA THR A 235 -1.64 -8.10 -13.12
C THR A 235 -1.29 -9.36 -13.91
N TRP A 236 -0.03 -9.57 -14.23
CA TRP A 236 0.46 -10.78 -14.88
C TRP A 236 0.30 -12.03 -14.00
N GLU A 237 0.48 -11.88 -12.69
CA GLU A 237 0.32 -12.96 -11.70
C GLU A 237 -1.13 -13.31 -11.36
N GLU A 238 -2.11 -12.50 -11.78
CA GLU A 238 -3.52 -12.83 -11.53
C GLU A 238 -3.85 -14.23 -12.05
N GLN A 239 -4.48 -15.04 -11.19
CA GLN A 239 -4.92 -16.38 -11.57
C GLN A 239 -5.81 -16.32 -12.82
N TYR A 240 -5.35 -16.99 -13.87
CA TYR A 240 -6.12 -17.21 -15.08
C TYR A 240 -7.30 -18.13 -14.76
N THR A 241 -8.41 -17.92 -15.48
CA THR A 241 -9.53 -18.86 -15.48
C THR A 241 -9.09 -20.25 -15.92
N LYS A 242 -9.90 -21.28 -15.62
CA LYS A 242 -9.61 -22.67 -16.01
C LYS A 242 -9.38 -22.85 -17.52
N ASP A 243 -9.93 -21.95 -18.34
CA ASP A 243 -9.81 -21.94 -19.79
C ASP A 243 -8.57 -21.15 -20.29
N GLY A 244 -7.66 -20.76 -19.38
CA GLY A 244 -6.44 -20.01 -19.71
C GLY A 244 -6.67 -18.53 -20.04
N LYS A 245 -7.88 -18.00 -19.84
CA LYS A 245 -8.20 -16.57 -20.04
C LYS A 245 -7.91 -15.75 -18.79
N PRO A 246 -7.48 -14.48 -18.90
CA PRO A 246 -7.30 -13.60 -17.76
C PRO A 246 -8.62 -13.43 -16.97
N ALA A 247 -8.52 -13.38 -15.65
CA ALA A 247 -9.66 -13.07 -14.79
C ALA A 247 -10.04 -11.58 -14.88
N ASP A 248 -11.28 -11.24 -14.55
CA ASP A 248 -11.78 -9.85 -14.66
C ASP A 248 -10.95 -8.83 -13.87
N ASN A 249 -10.33 -9.25 -12.75
CA ASN A 249 -9.44 -8.37 -11.98
C ASN A 249 -8.19 -7.96 -12.77
N ALA A 250 -7.70 -8.79 -13.68
CA ALA A 250 -6.54 -8.47 -14.50
C ALA A 250 -6.84 -7.32 -15.48
N PHE A 251 -8.06 -7.25 -16.03
CA PHE A 251 -8.50 -6.14 -16.88
C PHE A 251 -8.51 -4.80 -16.12
N ALA A 252 -8.94 -4.82 -14.86
CA ALA A 252 -8.88 -3.64 -13.99
C ALA A 252 -7.42 -3.22 -13.73
N GLY A 253 -6.50 -4.16 -13.53
CA GLY A 253 -5.07 -3.91 -13.39
C GLY A 253 -4.45 -3.23 -14.61
N ALA A 254 -4.74 -3.74 -15.81
CA ALA A 254 -4.30 -3.13 -17.07
C ALA A 254 -4.86 -1.71 -17.26
N THR A 255 -6.13 -1.51 -16.91
CA THR A 255 -6.77 -0.19 -16.95
C THR A 255 -6.09 0.82 -16.02
N LEU A 256 -5.71 0.41 -14.81
CA LEU A 256 -5.00 1.27 -13.86
C LEU A 256 -3.67 1.77 -14.44
N ILE A 257 -2.93 0.92 -15.17
CA ILE A 257 -1.69 1.30 -15.88
C ILE A 257 -1.98 2.34 -16.95
N ARG A 258 -2.95 2.05 -17.84
CA ARG A 258 -3.31 2.96 -18.93
C ARG A 258 -3.71 4.34 -18.42
N MET A 259 -4.51 4.40 -17.36
CA MET A 259 -4.90 5.66 -16.73
C MET A 259 -3.69 6.44 -16.18
N LEU A 260 -2.74 5.77 -15.52
CA LEU A 260 -1.53 6.43 -15.01
C LEU A 260 -0.68 7.00 -16.14
N GLU A 261 -0.46 6.23 -17.20
CA GLU A 261 0.39 6.66 -18.32
C GLU A 261 -0.28 7.73 -19.19
N TYR A 262 -1.61 7.74 -19.26
CA TYR A 262 -2.39 8.77 -19.95
C TYR A 262 -2.46 10.06 -19.14
N LEU A 263 -2.83 9.99 -17.85
CA LEU A 263 -3.05 11.17 -17.01
C LEU A 263 -1.73 11.80 -16.52
N ARG A 264 -0.64 11.02 -16.49
CA ARG A 264 0.70 11.43 -16.02
C ARG A 264 0.65 12.25 -14.73
N PRO A 265 0.08 11.70 -13.63
CA PRO A 265 0.00 12.41 -12.35
C PRO A 265 1.39 12.85 -11.90
N SER A 266 1.48 14.08 -11.38
CA SER A 266 2.74 14.63 -10.91
C SER A 266 3.10 14.14 -9.51
N HIS A 267 4.39 14.14 -9.23
CA HIS A 267 5.05 13.77 -7.99
C HIS A 267 6.03 14.87 -7.61
N CYS A 268 6.15 15.17 -6.31
CA CYS A 268 7.04 16.20 -5.78
C CYS A 268 7.25 16.02 -4.26
N TYR A 269 8.14 16.82 -3.69
CA TYR A 269 8.41 16.84 -2.26
C TYR A 269 7.96 18.16 -1.64
N PHE A 270 7.30 18.08 -0.49
CA PHE A 270 6.84 19.24 0.27
C PHE A 270 7.13 19.07 1.75
N PHE A 271 7.22 20.20 2.47
CA PHE A 271 7.15 20.17 3.91
C PHE A 271 5.71 20.02 4.41
N ARG A 272 5.52 19.10 5.34
CA ARG A 272 4.26 18.92 6.08
C ARG A 272 4.55 18.66 7.56
N ASN A 273 3.69 19.18 8.41
CA ASN A 273 3.75 18.90 9.84
C ASN A 273 3.21 17.50 10.15
N LEU A 274 2.19 17.08 9.39
CA LEU A 274 1.46 15.85 9.62
C LEU A 274 1.00 15.19 8.31
N VAL A 275 1.05 13.86 8.31
CA VAL A 275 0.42 12.98 7.33
C VAL A 275 -0.50 12.06 8.11
N LEU A 276 -1.80 12.23 7.94
CA LEU A 276 -2.84 11.52 8.68
C LEU A 276 -3.95 11.08 7.73
N PRO A 277 -4.68 10.00 8.04
CA PRO A 277 -5.89 9.65 7.29
C PRO A 277 -6.94 10.77 7.33
N GLU A 278 -7.74 10.87 6.27
CA GLU A 278 -8.85 11.81 6.19
C GLU A 278 -9.75 11.75 7.44
N LYS A 279 -10.13 12.92 7.95
CA LYS A 279 -10.99 13.10 9.15
C LYS A 279 -10.39 12.64 10.48
N SER A 280 -9.17 12.10 10.49
CA SER A 280 -8.42 11.92 11.73
C SER A 280 -7.71 13.21 12.14
N SER A 281 -7.35 13.31 13.41
CA SER A 281 -6.70 14.49 13.97
C SER A 281 -5.72 14.12 15.06
N ILE A 282 -4.99 15.11 15.54
CA ILE A 282 -4.21 15.01 16.77
C ILE A 282 -4.66 16.08 17.76
N THR A 283 -4.50 15.83 19.05
CA THR A 283 -4.66 16.87 20.09
C THR A 283 -3.42 17.77 20.15
N GLU A 284 -3.48 18.85 20.93
CA GLU A 284 -2.32 19.72 21.18
C GLU A 284 -1.12 18.95 21.76
N GLU A 285 -1.40 17.96 22.64
CA GLU A 285 -0.38 17.08 23.20
C GLU A 285 0.14 16.01 22.22
N GLY A 286 -0.33 16.02 20.97
CA GLY A 286 0.09 15.10 19.92
C GLY A 286 -0.59 13.73 19.96
N LYS A 287 -1.65 13.56 20.74
CA LYS A 287 -2.40 12.30 20.81
C LYS A 287 -3.19 12.07 19.54
N TYR A 288 -3.01 10.91 18.93
CA TYR A 288 -3.68 10.56 17.69
C TYR A 288 -5.13 10.12 17.91
N SER A 289 -6.09 10.69 17.18
CA SER A 289 -7.52 10.42 17.40
C SER A 289 -7.86 8.93 17.33
N LEU A 290 -7.37 8.20 16.32
CA LEU A 290 -7.71 6.78 16.15
C LEU A 290 -7.05 5.86 17.18
N LEU A 291 -5.94 6.29 17.79
CA LEU A 291 -5.21 5.58 18.83
C LEU A 291 -4.73 6.60 19.90
N PRO A 292 -5.61 7.05 20.82
CA PRO A 292 -5.35 8.21 21.70
C PRO A 292 -4.13 8.11 22.62
N ASP A 293 -3.58 6.90 22.79
CA ASP A 293 -2.37 6.65 23.56
C ASP A 293 -1.08 6.78 22.74
N LEU A 294 -1.18 6.90 21.42
CA LEU A 294 -0.06 7.11 20.53
C LEU A 294 0.22 8.61 20.37
N ILE A 295 1.44 9.01 20.70
CA ILE A 295 1.93 10.38 20.47
C ILE A 295 2.63 10.44 19.12
N VAL A 296 2.15 11.34 18.25
CA VAL A 296 2.67 11.51 16.89
C VAL A 296 3.51 12.78 16.79
N ASN A 297 4.64 12.68 16.11
CA ASN A 297 5.54 13.82 15.87
C ASN A 297 4.89 14.84 14.91
N GLN A 298 4.75 16.07 15.39
CA GLN A 298 4.11 17.19 14.67
C GLN A 298 5.10 18.13 13.98
N LEU A 299 6.41 17.89 14.12
CA LEU A 299 7.44 18.73 13.54
C LEU A 299 7.40 18.64 12.02
N GLN A 300 7.72 19.75 11.38
CA GLN A 300 7.76 19.87 9.93
C GLN A 300 8.76 18.87 9.34
N LYS A 301 8.37 18.18 8.28
CA LYS A 301 9.19 17.15 7.64
C LYS A 301 8.95 17.11 6.15
N ARG A 302 9.98 16.72 5.38
CA ARG A 302 9.84 16.47 3.95
C ARG A 302 8.98 15.23 3.73
N VAL A 303 7.96 15.34 2.90
CA VAL A 303 7.08 14.23 2.49
C VAL A 303 6.98 14.16 0.98
N SER A 304 6.87 12.94 0.46
CA SER A 304 6.60 12.67 -0.95
C SER A 304 5.10 12.78 -1.23
N GLN A 305 4.71 13.64 -2.18
CA GLN A 305 3.32 13.81 -2.61
C GLN A 305 3.17 13.39 -4.07
N PHE A 306 2.27 12.44 -4.33
CA PHE A 306 1.98 11.92 -5.67
C PHE A 306 0.50 12.10 -5.99
N TYR A 307 0.18 13.02 -6.91
CA TYR A 307 -1.17 13.57 -7.13
C TYR A 307 -2.07 12.65 -7.95
N LEU A 308 -2.50 11.55 -7.32
CA LEU A 308 -3.48 10.62 -7.87
C LEU A 308 -4.91 11.10 -7.63
N SER A 309 -5.84 10.69 -8.49
CA SER A 309 -7.27 10.88 -8.23
C SER A 309 -7.77 9.90 -7.17
N LYS A 310 -8.80 10.30 -6.42
CA LYS A 310 -9.40 9.46 -5.38
C LYS A 310 -10.06 8.22 -5.99
N GLU A 311 -10.63 8.37 -7.18
CA GLU A 311 -11.27 7.32 -7.94
C GLU A 311 -10.28 6.23 -8.36
N TRP A 312 -9.10 6.63 -8.84
CA TRP A 312 -8.01 5.71 -9.17
C TRP A 312 -7.53 4.97 -7.92
N MET A 313 -7.32 5.70 -6.82
CA MET A 313 -6.94 5.12 -5.52
C MET A 313 -7.96 4.08 -5.04
N TYR A 314 -9.26 4.33 -5.20
CA TYR A 314 -10.30 3.37 -4.83
C TYR A 314 -10.24 2.08 -5.62
N LEU A 315 -10.09 2.18 -6.95
CA LEU A 315 -9.93 1.01 -7.81
C LEU A 315 -8.65 0.26 -7.45
N TYR A 316 -7.53 0.96 -7.30
CA TYR A 316 -6.24 0.34 -6.97
C TYR A 316 -6.28 -0.39 -5.62
N ASN A 317 -6.93 0.18 -4.61
CA ASN A 317 -7.06 -0.47 -3.30
C ASN A 317 -7.93 -1.74 -3.39
N SER A 318 -9.08 -1.66 -4.06
CA SER A 318 -9.99 -2.80 -4.24
C SER A 318 -9.38 -3.91 -5.10
N TRP A 319 -8.74 -3.54 -6.21
CA TRP A 319 -8.02 -4.44 -7.09
C TRP A 319 -6.88 -5.16 -6.37
N ASN A 320 -6.07 -4.42 -5.60
CA ASN A 320 -4.92 -5.01 -4.91
C ASN A 320 -5.34 -5.87 -3.72
N LEU A 321 -6.47 -5.59 -3.07
CA LEU A 321 -7.06 -6.45 -2.04
C LEU A 321 -7.44 -7.81 -2.63
N LEU A 322 -8.16 -7.82 -3.75
CA LEU A 322 -8.55 -9.06 -4.43
C LEU A 322 -7.31 -9.85 -4.89
N PHE A 323 -6.30 -9.16 -5.45
CA PHE A 323 -5.03 -9.78 -5.84
C PHE A 323 -4.37 -10.49 -4.66
N VAL A 324 -4.23 -9.81 -3.52
CA VAL A 324 -3.58 -10.39 -2.33
C VAL A 324 -4.36 -11.60 -1.81
N ILE A 325 -5.70 -11.50 -1.74
CA ILE A 325 -6.55 -12.59 -1.22
C ILE A 325 -6.48 -13.84 -2.11
N ARG A 326 -6.43 -13.69 -3.44
CA ARG A 326 -6.39 -14.82 -4.38
C ARG A 326 -5.00 -15.45 -4.51
N ASN A 327 -3.96 -14.64 -4.57
CA ASN A 327 -2.63 -15.10 -5.00
C ASN A 327 -1.69 -15.38 -3.83
N LEU A 328 -2.04 -14.91 -2.63
CA LEU A 328 -1.21 -15.04 -1.43
C LEU A 328 -2.03 -15.70 -0.31
N GLU A 329 -2.59 -16.88 -0.57
CA GLU A 329 -3.50 -17.63 0.34
C GLU A 329 -2.89 -17.87 1.75
N ASP A 330 -1.57 -18.03 1.85
CA ASP A 330 -0.86 -18.16 3.14
C ASP A 330 -0.75 -16.85 3.93
N SER A 331 -1.11 -15.72 3.33
CA SER A 331 -0.89 -14.38 3.88
C SER A 331 -2.09 -13.89 4.71
N LYS A 332 -2.41 -14.62 5.78
CA LYS A 332 -3.56 -14.36 6.69
C LYS A 332 -3.65 -12.91 7.22
N PHE A 333 -2.58 -12.12 7.12
CA PHE A 333 -2.53 -10.71 7.53
C PHE A 333 -2.10 -9.72 6.43
N LEU A 334 -1.57 -10.13 5.27
CA LEU A 334 -0.98 -9.18 4.32
C LEU A 334 -2.04 -8.29 3.66
N ALA A 335 -3.28 -8.77 3.53
CA ALA A 335 -4.41 -7.97 3.05
C ALA A 335 -4.68 -6.74 3.95
N LEU A 336 -4.32 -6.80 5.23
CA LEU A 336 -4.50 -5.68 6.17
C LEU A 336 -3.72 -4.44 5.73
N LYS A 337 -2.65 -4.57 4.91
CA LYS A 337 -1.89 -3.42 4.40
C LYS A 337 -2.73 -2.40 3.64
N LEU A 338 -3.88 -2.82 3.13
CA LEU A 338 -4.83 -2.03 2.35
C LEU A 338 -6.09 -1.64 3.17
N LEU A 339 -6.17 -2.11 4.42
CA LEU A 339 -7.27 -1.84 5.36
C LEU A 339 -6.84 -0.94 6.52
N ILE A 340 -5.54 -0.74 6.73
CA ILE A 340 -4.98 0.25 7.67
C ILE A 340 -5.54 1.63 7.33
N PRO A 341 -6.18 2.36 8.27
CA PRO A 341 -6.75 3.69 8.02
C PRO A 341 -5.80 4.65 7.33
N SER A 342 -4.54 4.71 7.75
CA SER A 342 -3.49 5.55 7.13
C SER A 342 -3.27 5.25 5.62
N VAL A 343 -3.72 4.10 5.11
CA VAL A 343 -3.73 3.75 3.68
C VAL A 343 -5.15 3.84 3.09
N LEU A 344 -6.13 3.18 3.73
CA LEU A 344 -7.50 3.07 3.25
C LEU A 344 -8.21 4.43 3.13
N ASN A 345 -7.93 5.32 4.08
CA ASN A 345 -8.51 6.67 4.19
C ASN A 345 -7.46 7.76 3.91
N ALA A 346 -6.35 7.43 3.24
CA ALA A 346 -5.34 8.44 2.93
C ALA A 346 -5.90 9.56 2.03
N MET A 347 -5.41 10.78 2.22
CA MET A 347 -5.56 11.80 1.18
C MET A 347 -4.85 11.31 -0.10
N PRO A 348 -5.43 11.49 -1.31
CA PRO A 348 -4.89 10.88 -2.53
C PRO A 348 -3.41 11.19 -2.78
N MET A 349 -2.99 12.43 -2.49
CA MET A 349 -1.60 12.86 -2.66
C MET A 349 -0.59 12.19 -1.70
N GLN A 350 -1.06 11.66 -0.56
CA GLN A 350 -0.22 11.02 0.48
C GLN A 350 -0.33 9.48 0.47
N TYR A 351 -1.26 8.95 -0.32
CA TYR A 351 -1.59 7.53 -0.37
C TYR A 351 -0.37 6.66 -0.71
N MET A 352 0.40 7.05 -1.73
CA MET A 352 1.46 6.19 -2.25
C MET A 352 2.67 6.09 -1.33
N GLU A 353 3.09 7.19 -0.69
CA GLU A 353 4.18 7.16 0.31
C GLU A 353 3.81 6.21 1.46
N THR A 354 2.65 6.45 2.08
CA THR A 354 2.18 5.66 3.22
C THR A 354 2.00 4.19 2.86
N ARG A 355 1.37 3.91 1.71
CA ARG A 355 1.12 2.54 1.25
C ARG A 355 2.42 1.78 0.99
N VAL A 356 3.43 2.42 0.37
CA VAL A 356 4.67 1.72 0.06
C VAL A 356 5.48 1.44 1.32
N PHE A 357 5.49 2.34 2.31
CA PHE A 357 6.07 2.08 3.63
C PHE A 357 5.42 0.89 4.34
N VAL A 358 4.09 0.84 4.36
CA VAL A 358 3.34 -0.29 4.93
C VAL A 358 3.62 -1.58 4.15
N LEU A 359 3.65 -1.52 2.82
CA LEU A 359 3.98 -2.67 1.97
C LEU A 359 5.39 -3.18 2.26
N TYR A 360 6.36 -2.29 2.45
CA TYR A 360 7.71 -2.65 2.84
C TYR A 360 7.72 -3.41 4.17
N LEU A 361 7.14 -2.82 5.22
CA LEU A 361 7.09 -3.43 6.54
C LEU A 361 6.40 -4.81 6.50
N MET A 362 5.15 -4.84 6.06
CA MET A 362 4.35 -6.06 6.09
C MET A 362 4.86 -7.12 5.11
N GLY A 363 5.39 -6.71 3.96
CA GLY A 363 6.00 -7.61 2.98
C GLY A 363 7.24 -8.32 3.53
N ASN A 364 8.15 -7.57 4.18
CA ASN A 364 9.32 -8.17 4.83
C ASN A 364 8.90 -9.07 6.01
N LEU A 365 7.94 -8.64 6.84
CA LEU A 365 7.43 -9.46 7.94
C LEU A 365 6.84 -10.78 7.44
N TYR A 366 6.04 -10.74 6.38
CA TYR A 366 5.45 -11.93 5.75
C TYR A 366 6.51 -12.88 5.18
N HIS A 367 7.60 -12.35 4.62
CA HIS A 367 8.62 -13.19 4.01
C HIS A 367 9.53 -13.88 5.02
N PHE A 368 9.92 -13.17 6.08
CA PHE A 368 10.96 -13.64 7.02
C PHE A 368 10.41 -14.23 8.31
N ASN A 369 9.10 -14.10 8.58
CA ASN A 369 8.50 -14.52 9.84
C ASN A 369 7.22 -15.33 9.62
N LYS A 370 6.88 -16.18 10.59
CA LYS A 370 5.66 -16.99 10.59
C LYS A 370 4.80 -16.60 11.77
N LEU A 371 3.61 -16.10 11.48
CA LEU A 371 2.65 -15.73 12.52
C LEU A 371 1.85 -16.97 12.94
N SER A 372 2.09 -17.44 14.17
CA SER A 372 1.55 -18.71 14.69
C SER A 372 0.21 -18.56 15.41
N ILE A 373 -0.21 -17.32 15.69
CA ILE A 373 -1.42 -17.03 16.46
C ILE A 373 -2.73 -17.23 15.69
N PHE A 374 -2.68 -17.33 14.36
CA PHE A 374 -3.90 -17.55 13.59
C PHE A 374 -4.46 -18.95 13.86
N PRO A 375 -5.75 -19.08 14.22
CA PRO A 375 -6.39 -20.38 14.40
C PRO A 375 -6.49 -21.15 13.07
N ASN A 376 -6.99 -22.38 13.15
CA ASN A 376 -7.29 -23.22 11.98
C ASN A 376 -8.12 -22.45 10.94
N GLU A 377 -7.92 -22.77 9.67
CA GLU A 377 -8.56 -22.06 8.56
C GLU A 377 -10.08 -22.18 8.59
N ALA A 378 -10.76 -21.04 8.75
CA ALA A 378 -12.18 -20.94 8.47
C ALA A 378 -12.38 -20.86 6.95
N ARG A 379 -13.27 -21.71 6.41
CA ARG A 379 -13.64 -21.71 5.00
C ARG A 379 -15.03 -21.12 4.84
N LEU A 380 -15.14 -20.10 3.99
CA LEU A 380 -16.43 -19.53 3.60
C LEU A 380 -17.10 -20.42 2.55
N ALA A 381 -18.36 -20.77 2.75
CA ALA A 381 -19.10 -21.66 1.85
C ALA A 381 -19.17 -21.10 0.41
N HIS A 382 -19.26 -19.78 0.28
CA HIS A 382 -19.45 -19.08 -0.99
C HIS A 382 -18.23 -18.26 -1.44
N ALA A 383 -17.02 -18.58 -0.94
CA ALA A 383 -15.79 -17.83 -1.25
C ALA A 383 -15.59 -17.57 -2.75
N ASN A 384 -15.73 -18.61 -3.58
CA ASN A 384 -15.54 -18.49 -5.04
C ASN A 384 -16.55 -17.54 -5.70
N VAL A 385 -17.80 -17.51 -5.22
CA VAL A 385 -18.85 -16.62 -5.73
C VAL A 385 -18.50 -15.17 -5.39
N ILE A 386 -18.09 -14.91 -4.15
CA ILE A 386 -17.66 -13.59 -3.68
C ILE A 386 -16.46 -13.09 -4.48
N LEU A 387 -15.40 -13.91 -4.57
CA LEU A 387 -14.17 -13.55 -5.28
C LEU A 387 -14.41 -13.31 -6.76
N LYS A 388 -15.22 -14.14 -7.43
CA LYS A 388 -15.59 -13.91 -8.84
C LYS A 388 -16.31 -12.59 -9.00
N LYS A 389 -17.32 -12.33 -8.15
CA LYS A 389 -18.11 -11.11 -8.23
C LYS A 389 -17.27 -9.84 -8.00
N TRP A 390 -16.31 -9.90 -7.09
CA TRP A 390 -15.39 -8.81 -6.84
C TRP A 390 -14.57 -8.43 -8.08
N GLY A 391 -14.09 -9.42 -8.84
CA GLY A 391 -13.41 -9.18 -10.12
C GLY A 391 -14.30 -8.45 -11.13
N GLU A 392 -15.56 -8.91 -11.28
CA GLU A 392 -16.54 -8.27 -12.16
C GLU A 392 -16.81 -6.80 -11.76
N ILE A 393 -16.93 -6.54 -10.45
CA ILE A 393 -17.14 -5.18 -9.91
C ILE A 393 -15.93 -4.29 -10.23
N ASN A 394 -14.71 -4.77 -9.98
CA ASN A 394 -13.49 -4.02 -10.26
C ASN A 394 -13.37 -3.67 -11.75
N LYS A 395 -13.64 -4.64 -12.64
CA LYS A 395 -13.65 -4.42 -14.10
C LYS A 395 -14.70 -3.40 -14.53
N LYS A 396 -15.93 -3.51 -14.02
CA LYS A 396 -17.00 -2.56 -14.32
C LYS A 396 -16.66 -1.14 -13.85
N TYR A 397 -16.05 -1.02 -12.67
CA TYR A 397 -15.59 0.27 -12.18
C TYR A 397 -14.42 0.81 -13.01
N ALA A 398 -13.50 -0.04 -13.46
CA ALA A 398 -12.42 0.33 -14.37
C ALA A 398 -12.95 0.88 -15.71
N ASP A 399 -13.95 0.22 -16.31
CA ASP A 399 -14.64 0.70 -17.52
C ASP A 399 -15.29 2.08 -17.31
N LEU A 400 -15.94 2.29 -16.16
CA LEU A 400 -16.49 3.60 -15.80
C LEU A 400 -15.40 4.66 -15.70
N LEU A 401 -14.25 4.34 -15.08
CA LEU A 401 -13.13 5.29 -14.96
C LEU A 401 -12.50 5.62 -16.31
N LEU A 402 -12.30 4.66 -17.21
CA LEU A 402 -11.80 4.93 -18.56
C LEU A 402 -12.71 5.91 -19.29
N LYS A 403 -14.03 5.67 -19.26
CA LYS A 403 -15.01 6.52 -19.94
C LYS A 403 -15.08 7.94 -19.37
N ASN A 404 -14.90 8.10 -18.06
CA ASN A 404 -15.05 9.40 -17.40
C ASN A 404 -13.74 10.19 -17.34
N CYS A 405 -12.62 9.53 -17.08
CA CYS A 405 -11.32 10.17 -16.87
C CYS A 405 -10.47 10.19 -18.15
N CYS A 406 -10.69 9.27 -19.08
CA CYS A 406 -9.95 9.15 -20.34
C CYS A 406 -10.90 9.00 -21.55
N PRO A 407 -11.94 9.85 -21.71
CA PRO A 407 -12.97 9.67 -22.73
C PRO A 407 -12.41 9.66 -24.17
N ALA A 408 -11.29 10.35 -24.40
CA ALA A 408 -10.65 10.44 -25.71
C ALA A 408 -10.08 9.11 -26.21
N LEU A 409 -9.73 8.18 -25.32
CA LEU A 409 -9.15 6.88 -25.70
C LEU A 409 -10.21 5.96 -26.35
N ALA A 410 -11.49 6.12 -25.99
CA ALA A 410 -12.58 5.25 -26.43
C ALA A 410 -12.29 3.72 -26.27
N GLU A 411 -11.46 3.37 -25.28
CA GLU A 411 -11.01 2.01 -25.01
C GLU A 411 -11.95 1.24 -24.07
N THR A 412 -11.79 -0.07 -24.03
CA THR A 412 -12.42 -0.95 -23.04
C THR A 412 -11.35 -1.62 -22.18
N PRO A 413 -11.66 -2.06 -20.94
CA PRO A 413 -10.67 -2.76 -20.09
C PRO A 413 -10.03 -3.99 -20.77
N GLU A 414 -10.81 -4.76 -21.54
CA GLU A 414 -10.30 -5.90 -22.29
C GLU A 414 -9.37 -5.49 -23.43
N GLY A 415 -9.71 -4.41 -24.16
CA GLY A 415 -8.84 -3.85 -25.21
C GLY A 415 -7.50 -3.42 -24.63
N VAL A 416 -7.52 -2.66 -23.53
CA VAL A 416 -6.32 -2.20 -22.84
C VAL A 416 -5.44 -3.36 -22.38
N TYR A 417 -6.05 -4.42 -21.83
CA TYR A 417 -5.30 -5.61 -21.43
C TYR A 417 -4.64 -6.30 -22.63
N HIS A 418 -5.38 -6.42 -23.74
CA HIS A 418 -4.83 -7.00 -24.96
C HIS A 418 -3.68 -6.16 -25.53
N ASP A 419 -3.75 -4.84 -25.46
CA ASP A 419 -2.65 -3.96 -25.89
C ASP A 419 -1.38 -4.14 -25.05
N ILE A 420 -1.53 -4.34 -23.73
CA ILE A 420 -0.40 -4.46 -22.81
C ILE A 420 0.23 -5.87 -22.87
N PHE A 421 -0.59 -6.91 -22.88
CA PHE A 421 -0.14 -8.30 -22.73
C PHE A 421 -0.16 -9.11 -24.03
N GLY A 422 -0.98 -8.73 -25.01
CA GLY A 422 -1.16 -9.46 -26.26
C GLY A 422 -1.61 -10.91 -26.07
N GLU A 423 -1.25 -11.77 -27.03
CA GLU A 423 -1.50 -13.21 -26.97
C GLU A 423 -0.47 -13.97 -26.10
N HIS A 424 0.63 -13.32 -25.74
CA HIS A 424 1.78 -13.94 -25.06
C HIS A 424 2.20 -13.17 -23.81
N ALA A 425 1.37 -13.19 -22.77
CA ALA A 425 1.56 -12.40 -21.55
C ALA A 425 2.94 -12.54 -20.89
N ASN A 426 3.54 -13.74 -20.89
CA ASN A 426 4.88 -13.97 -20.32
C ASN A 426 5.98 -13.24 -21.09
N PHE A 427 5.91 -13.25 -22.42
CA PHE A 427 6.88 -12.56 -23.26
C PHE A 427 6.71 -11.04 -23.12
N SER A 428 5.47 -10.56 -23.09
CA SER A 428 5.16 -9.15 -22.89
C SER A 428 5.69 -8.63 -21.54
N LEU A 429 5.51 -9.40 -20.45
CA LEU A 429 6.10 -9.04 -19.16
C LEU A 429 7.64 -8.96 -19.23
N ALA A 430 8.30 -9.97 -19.81
CA ALA A 430 9.75 -9.99 -19.92
C ALA A 430 10.27 -8.82 -20.77
N TYR A 431 9.57 -8.49 -21.86
CA TYR A 431 9.86 -7.35 -22.72
C TYR A 431 9.78 -6.02 -21.97
N HIS A 432 8.68 -5.80 -21.23
CA HIS A 432 8.49 -4.59 -20.43
C HIS A 432 9.54 -4.45 -19.32
N ILE A 433 9.86 -5.52 -18.60
CA ILE A 433 10.93 -5.51 -17.60
C ILE A 433 12.29 -5.17 -18.23
N ALA A 434 12.62 -5.79 -19.38
CA ALA A 434 13.87 -5.52 -20.08
C ALA A 434 13.97 -4.05 -20.55
N ASN A 435 12.87 -3.49 -21.06
CA ASN A 435 12.80 -2.08 -21.45
C ASN A 435 12.90 -1.13 -20.26
N PHE A 436 12.25 -1.45 -19.14
CA PHE A 436 12.35 -0.66 -17.91
C PHE A 436 13.80 -0.56 -17.42
N ILE A 437 14.55 -1.68 -17.50
CA ILE A 437 15.97 -1.71 -17.11
C ILE A 437 16.84 -0.98 -18.13
N ARG A 438 16.57 -1.13 -19.43
CA ARG A 438 17.40 -0.60 -20.52
C ARG A 438 17.22 0.91 -20.73
N ASP A 439 15.99 1.40 -20.65
CA ASP A 439 15.62 2.77 -21.01
C ASP A 439 14.54 3.30 -20.06
N PHE A 440 14.91 3.45 -18.78
CA PHE A 440 13.99 3.95 -17.75
C PHE A 440 13.46 5.35 -18.07
N GLU A 441 14.27 6.21 -18.68
CA GLU A 441 13.90 7.61 -18.97
C GLU A 441 12.70 7.70 -19.92
N ASN A 442 12.65 6.85 -20.95
CA ASN A 442 11.56 6.83 -21.93
C ASN A 442 10.58 5.66 -21.72
N PHE A 443 10.72 4.90 -20.63
CA PHE A 443 9.91 3.72 -20.40
C PHE A 443 8.41 4.04 -20.30
N ARG A 444 7.62 3.31 -21.09
CA ARG A 444 6.16 3.18 -20.96
C ARG A 444 5.75 1.76 -21.29
N ILE A 445 4.65 1.33 -20.70
CA ILE A 445 4.03 0.02 -20.95
C ILE A 445 3.07 0.11 -22.13
N THR A 446 2.30 1.18 -22.21
CA THR A 446 1.34 1.42 -23.28
C THR A 446 1.99 2.21 -24.42
N PRO A 447 1.67 1.89 -25.69
CA PRO A 447 2.20 2.62 -26.83
C PRO A 447 1.81 4.10 -26.78
N GLU A 448 2.67 5.00 -27.26
CA GLU A 448 2.25 6.39 -27.49
C GLU A 448 1.22 6.42 -28.62
N GLU A 449 0.02 6.93 -28.32
CA GLU A 449 -0.89 7.35 -29.37
C GLU A 449 -0.23 8.50 -30.14
N THR A 450 -0.05 8.33 -31.44
CA THR A 450 0.33 9.41 -32.35
C THR A 450 -0.88 10.34 -32.52
N HIS A 451 -1.15 11.14 -31.51
CA HIS A 451 -2.17 12.18 -31.53
C HIS A 451 -1.51 13.53 -31.27
N THR A 452 -1.02 14.12 -32.34
CA THR A 452 -0.77 15.57 -32.44
C THR A 452 -2.08 16.31 -32.20
N TYR A 453 -2.32 16.74 -30.95
CA TYR A 453 -3.26 17.83 -30.67
C TYR A 453 -2.61 18.77 -29.65
N GLY A 454 -2.50 20.03 -30.07
CA GLY A 454 -1.85 21.10 -29.31
C GLY A 454 -2.46 21.25 -27.92
N VAL A 455 -1.58 21.39 -26.94
CA VAL A 455 -1.90 21.72 -25.56
C VAL A 455 -2.70 23.03 -25.51
N LEU A 456 -3.96 22.95 -25.09
CA LEU A 456 -4.62 24.06 -24.43
C LEU A 456 -4.68 23.73 -22.93
N ALA A 457 -3.81 24.38 -22.18
CA ALA A 457 -3.82 24.35 -20.72
C ALA A 457 -5.14 24.94 -20.18
N PRO A 458 -5.86 24.26 -19.27
CA PRO A 458 -6.92 24.90 -18.51
C PRO A 458 -6.28 25.87 -17.51
N GLY A 459 -6.75 27.12 -17.55
CA GLY A 459 -6.19 28.24 -16.82
C GLY A 459 -6.13 28.06 -15.30
N ALA A 460 -5.07 28.62 -14.74
CA ALA A 460 -4.99 29.03 -13.36
C ALA A 460 -6.24 29.86 -12.99
N SER A 461 -7.02 29.37 -12.04
CA SER A 461 -7.96 30.23 -11.32
C SER A 461 -7.24 30.78 -10.10
N ASN A 462 -7.19 32.11 -10.07
CA ASN A 462 -6.61 32.93 -9.03
C ASN A 462 -7.24 32.61 -7.66
N TYR A 463 -6.42 32.16 -6.71
CA TYR A 463 -6.65 32.46 -5.30
C TYR A 463 -5.79 33.67 -4.96
N GLU A 464 -6.37 34.85 -5.12
CA GLU A 464 -5.85 36.06 -4.50
C GLU A 464 -6.19 36.05 -3.01
N ILE A 465 -5.19 36.49 -2.25
CA ILE A 465 -5.16 36.70 -0.82
C ILE A 465 -6.03 37.92 -0.48
N SER A 466 -6.97 37.75 0.44
CA SER A 466 -7.40 38.77 1.40
C SER A 466 -7.82 38.11 2.70
#